data_AF-A0A354F406-F1
#
_entry.id   AF-A0A354F406-F1
#
_cell.length_a   1.000
_cell.length_b   1.000
_cell.length_c   1.000
_cell.angle_alpha   90.00
_cell.angle_beta   90.00
_cell.angle_gamma   90.00
#
_symmetry.space_group_name_H-M   'P 1'
#
loop_
_entity.id
_entity.type
_entity.pdbx_description
1 polymer ?
#
loop_
_entity_poly.entity_id
_entity_poly.type
_entity_poly.pdbx_seq_one_letter_code
_entity_poly.pdbx_strand_id
1 'polypeptide(L)'
;MRKDSLKFSYLIIRKDSLSIRDIYDNKSFRGNNSFRVVSEPLISKGKLEFYICGTGGRRLIVRLDKDSSMTNKPFETIRRGDIVSFEHTADEGKRLKLTKDTTVTKIVSRFILTGTTHSIY
;
A
#
# COMPACT_ATOMS: atom_id res chain seq x y z
N MET A 1 -15.31 -31.17 26.19
CA MET A 1 -14.02 -30.44 26.20
C MET A 1 -14.14 -29.24 25.26
N ARG A 2 -14.24 -28.01 25.77
CA ARG A 2 -14.17 -26.79 24.93
C ARG A 2 -12.70 -26.47 24.69
N LYS A 3 -12.32 -26.26 23.42
CA LYS A 3 -10.96 -25.90 23.02
C LYS A 3 -10.83 -24.38 23.07
N ASP A 4 -10.48 -23.85 24.23
CA ASP A 4 -10.08 -22.44 24.36
C ASP A 4 -8.71 -22.27 23.68
N SER A 5 -8.70 -21.73 22.46
CA SER A 5 -7.45 -21.41 21.77
C SER A 5 -6.87 -20.11 22.35
N LEU A 6 -5.62 -20.15 22.82
CA LEU A 6 -4.92 -18.93 23.24
C LEU A 6 -4.83 -17.94 22.05
N LYS A 7 -5.22 -16.68 22.28
CA LYS A 7 -5.05 -15.59 21.32
C LYS A 7 -3.86 -14.74 21.77
N PHE A 8 -2.81 -14.70 20.97
CA PHE A 8 -1.69 -13.78 21.17
C PHE A 8 -1.83 -12.59 20.22
N SER A 9 -1.49 -11.40 20.71
CA SER A 9 -1.20 -10.23 19.88
C SER A 9 0.30 -9.93 19.99
N TYR A 10 0.89 -9.50 18.88
CA TYR A 10 2.30 -9.09 18.84
C TYR A 10 2.38 -7.60 18.53
N LEU A 11 3.29 -6.92 19.22
CA LEU A 11 3.67 -5.54 18.93
C LEU A 11 5.10 -5.56 18.39
N ILE A 12 5.27 -5.12 17.15
CA ILE A 12 6.59 -4.99 16.52
C ILE A 12 6.96 -3.52 16.56
N ILE A 13 8.06 -3.19 17.24
CA ILE A 13 8.57 -1.82 17.40
C ILE A 13 9.95 -1.76 16.76
N ARG A 14 10.20 -0.72 15.97
CA ARG A 14 11.55 -0.40 15.47
C ARG A 14 12.32 0.38 16.52
N LYS A 15 13.61 0.06 16.69
CA LYS A 15 14.51 0.73 17.67
C LYS A 15 15.19 1.98 17.12
N ASP A 16 15.17 2.19 15.81
CA ASP A 16 15.86 3.28 15.12
C ASP A 16 15.10 4.61 15.13
N SER A 17 13.99 4.69 15.88
CA SER A 17 13.10 5.86 15.98
C SER A 17 12.51 6.36 14.66
N LEU A 18 12.75 5.66 13.55
CA LEU A 18 12.20 6.01 12.25
C LEU A 18 10.76 5.51 12.16
N SER A 19 9.84 6.42 11.86
CA SER A 19 8.45 6.09 11.55
C SER A 19 8.35 5.52 10.13
N ILE A 20 7.20 4.93 9.80
CA ILE A 20 6.93 4.49 8.41
C ILE A 20 7.03 5.67 7.43
N ARG A 21 6.66 6.87 7.88
CA ARG A 21 6.74 8.11 7.09
C ARG A 21 8.18 8.53 6.79
N ASP A 22 9.15 8.10 7.61
CA ASP A 22 10.57 8.38 7.42
C ASP A 22 11.27 7.35 6.52
N ILE A 23 10.75 6.10 6.45
CA ILE A 23 11.31 5.03 5.58
C ILE A 23 10.97 5.26 4.11
N TYR A 24 9.77 5.74 3.85
CA TYR A 24 9.24 5.93 2.51
C TYR A 24 9.49 7.37 2.07
N ASP A 25 10.00 7.55 0.84
CA ASP A 25 10.51 8.83 0.35
C ASP A 25 9.57 10.00 0.68
N ASN A 26 10.14 10.97 1.40
CA ASN A 26 9.43 12.02 2.08
C ASN A 26 8.84 13.06 1.11
N LYS A 27 9.13 13.04 -0.20
CA LYS A 27 8.39 13.85 -1.19
C LYS A 27 7.07 13.18 -1.61
N SER A 28 7.07 11.88 -1.85
CA SER A 28 5.89 11.13 -2.32
C SER A 28 4.87 10.87 -1.19
N PHE A 29 5.34 10.73 0.05
CA PHE A 29 4.49 10.48 1.23
C PHE A 29 3.95 11.77 1.91
N ARG A 30 4.33 12.96 1.44
CA ARG A 30 3.80 14.24 1.97
C ARG A 30 2.37 14.52 1.51
N GLY A 31 1.92 13.92 0.41
CA GLY A 31 0.52 13.97 0.00
C GLY A 31 -0.36 13.06 0.86
N ASN A 32 -1.57 13.50 1.19
CA ASN A 32 -2.61 12.67 1.82
C ASN A 32 -3.15 11.55 0.90
N ASN A 33 -2.38 11.18 -0.12
CA ASN A 33 -2.74 10.24 -1.18
C ASN A 33 -1.88 8.97 -1.14
N SER A 34 -1.17 8.72 -0.04
CA SER A 34 -0.43 7.46 0.17
C SER A 34 -1.33 6.43 0.86
N PHE A 35 -1.28 5.20 0.36
CA PHE A 35 -2.08 4.10 0.86
C PHE A 35 -1.27 2.82 0.97
N ARG A 36 -1.58 2.02 1.99
CA ARG A 36 -1.14 0.63 2.09
C ARG A 36 -2.14 -0.28 1.43
N VAL A 37 -1.67 -1.22 0.62
CA VAL A 37 -2.50 -2.26 -0.01
C VAL A 37 -2.71 -3.38 1.00
N VAL A 38 -3.96 -3.67 1.34
CA VAL A 38 -4.32 -4.59 2.44
C VAL A 38 -4.96 -5.90 1.98
N SER A 39 -5.31 -6.01 0.70
CA SER A 39 -5.79 -7.26 0.08
C SER A 39 -4.88 -7.76 -1.03
N GLU A 40 -5.06 -9.02 -1.38
CA GLU A 40 -4.68 -9.55 -2.70
C GLU A 40 -5.49 -8.86 -3.82
N PRO A 41 -5.03 -8.93 -5.08
CA PRO A 41 -5.79 -8.41 -6.22
C PRO A 41 -7.15 -9.10 -6.34
N LEU A 42 -8.20 -8.30 -6.46
CA LEU A 42 -9.56 -8.73 -6.76
C LEU A 42 -9.78 -8.57 -8.27
N ILE A 43 -9.66 -9.68 -9.00
CA ILE A 43 -9.73 -9.70 -10.47
C ILE A 43 -11.14 -10.13 -10.89
N SER A 44 -11.74 -9.38 -11.80
CA SER A 44 -13.00 -9.75 -12.45
C SER A 44 -12.97 -9.34 -13.91
N LYS A 45 -13.95 -9.78 -14.72
CA LYS A 45 -13.99 -9.47 -16.15
C LYS A 45 -13.96 -7.96 -16.37
N GLY A 46 -12.93 -7.46 -17.03
CA GLY A 46 -12.80 -6.04 -17.38
C GLY A 46 -12.33 -5.12 -16.25
N LYS A 47 -11.90 -5.67 -15.10
CA LYS A 47 -11.70 -4.88 -13.87
C LYS A 47 -10.68 -5.50 -12.92
N LEU A 48 -9.80 -4.64 -12.39
CA LEU A 48 -8.84 -4.94 -11.32
C LEU A 48 -9.11 -4.06 -10.09
N GLU A 49 -9.14 -4.66 -8.90
CA GLU A 49 -9.46 -3.98 -7.65
C GLU A 49 -8.53 -4.37 -6.51
N PHE A 50 -8.37 -3.45 -5.55
CA PHE A 50 -7.69 -3.72 -4.28
C PHE A 50 -8.41 -3.01 -3.13
N TYR A 51 -8.32 -3.58 -1.92
CA TYR A 51 -8.54 -2.82 -0.70
C TYR A 51 -7.26 -2.09 -0.31
N ILE A 52 -7.42 -0.79 -0.03
CA ILE A 52 -6.35 0.10 0.39
C ILE A 52 -6.73 0.79 1.70
N CYS A 53 -5.73 1.08 2.54
CA CYS A 53 -5.88 1.85 3.77
C CYS A 53 -4.95 3.06 3.74
N GLY A 54 -5.48 4.23 4.01
CA GLY A 54 -4.73 5.47 4.13
C GLY A 54 -5.46 6.47 5.00
N THR A 55 -5.22 7.76 4.77
CA THR A 55 -6.01 8.83 5.39
C THR A 55 -7.48 8.65 5.02
N GLY A 56 -8.37 8.69 6.01
CA GLY A 56 -9.81 8.42 5.81
C GLY A 56 -10.21 6.94 5.88
N GLY A 57 -9.27 6.03 6.22
CA GLY A 57 -9.57 4.64 6.52
C GLY A 57 -9.49 3.70 5.32
N ARG A 58 -10.24 2.59 5.39
CA ARG A 58 -10.24 1.54 4.36
C ARG A 58 -11.15 1.91 3.19
N ARG A 59 -10.63 1.87 1.98
CA ARG A 59 -11.39 2.11 0.73
C ARG A 59 -11.09 1.04 -0.31
N LEU A 60 -11.99 0.92 -1.28
CA LEU A 60 -11.77 0.12 -2.49
C LEU A 60 -11.18 1.01 -3.58
N ILE A 61 -10.14 0.56 -4.27
CA ILE A 61 -9.59 1.21 -5.47
C ILE A 61 -9.86 0.32 -6.68
N VAL A 62 -10.38 0.89 -7.76
CA VAL A 62 -10.80 0.16 -8.96
C VAL A 62 -10.17 0.74 -10.21
N ARG A 63 -9.76 -0.13 -11.14
CA ARG A 63 -9.44 0.23 -12.52
C ARG A 63 -10.20 -0.69 -13.48
N LEU A 64 -10.85 -0.11 -14.48
CA LEU A 64 -11.42 -0.86 -15.60
C LEU A 64 -10.37 -1.02 -16.71
N ASP A 65 -10.44 -2.10 -17.48
CA ASP A 65 -9.48 -2.36 -18.55
C ASP A 65 -9.44 -1.22 -19.59
N LYS A 66 -10.59 -0.60 -19.87
CA LYS A 66 -10.71 0.56 -20.78
C LYS A 66 -10.04 1.84 -20.26
N ASP A 67 -9.80 1.91 -18.95
CA ASP A 67 -9.18 3.04 -18.27
C ASP A 67 -7.66 2.80 -18.08
N SER A 68 -7.12 1.71 -18.63
CA SER A 68 -5.68 1.44 -18.66
C SER A 68 -4.90 2.54 -19.41
N SER A 69 -3.79 2.97 -18.83
CA SER A 69 -2.88 3.94 -19.42
C SER A 69 -1.44 3.70 -18.95
N MET A 70 -0.48 4.38 -19.58
CA MET A 70 0.93 4.28 -19.20
C MET A 70 1.19 4.80 -17.78
N THR A 71 0.45 5.82 -17.32
CA THR A 71 0.63 6.43 -16.00
C THR A 71 0.05 5.58 -14.87
N ASN A 72 -0.96 4.75 -15.16
CA ASN A 72 -1.55 3.83 -14.19
C ASN A 72 -1.09 2.38 -14.33
N LYS A 73 -0.23 2.06 -15.31
CA LYS A 73 0.34 0.72 -15.52
C LYS A 73 0.95 0.08 -14.26
N PRO A 74 1.61 0.82 -13.34
CA PRO A 74 2.12 0.21 -12.11
C PRO A 74 1.05 -0.50 -11.27
N PHE A 75 -0.23 -0.14 -11.41
CA PHE A 75 -1.37 -0.77 -10.72
C PHE A 75 -1.46 -2.28 -10.92
N GLU A 76 -1.01 -2.78 -12.08
CA GLU A 76 -1.04 -4.21 -12.45
C GLU A 76 -0.01 -5.04 -11.66
N THR A 77 1.00 -4.38 -11.09
CA THR A 77 2.12 -5.02 -10.39
C THR A 77 2.10 -4.81 -8.88
N ILE A 78 1.05 -4.14 -8.37
CA ILE A 78 0.84 -3.93 -6.95
C ILE A 78 0.47 -5.27 -6.29
N ARG A 79 0.97 -5.46 -5.07
CA ARG A 79 0.71 -6.63 -4.23
C ARG A 79 0.29 -6.21 -2.83
N ARG A 80 -0.31 -7.13 -2.09
CA ARG A 80 -0.60 -6.95 -0.68
C ARG A 80 0.66 -6.56 0.09
N GLY A 81 0.58 -5.51 0.89
CA GLY A 81 1.69 -4.98 1.68
C GLY A 81 2.44 -3.81 1.01
N ASP A 82 2.28 -3.61 -0.30
CA ASP A 82 2.86 -2.46 -0.98
C ASP A 82 2.30 -1.15 -0.42
N ILE A 83 3.14 -0.10 -0.44
CA ILE A 83 2.73 1.28 -0.23
C ILE A 83 2.73 1.97 -1.58
N VAL A 84 1.64 2.67 -1.88
CA VAL A 84 1.38 3.28 -3.19
C VAL A 84 0.78 4.66 -3.03
N SER A 85 1.02 5.55 -3.97
CA SER A 85 0.29 6.80 -4.10
C SER A 85 -0.54 6.85 -5.38
N PHE A 86 -1.65 7.57 -5.31
CA PHE A 86 -2.54 7.80 -6.43
C PHE A 86 -2.77 9.30 -6.62
N GLU A 87 -2.63 9.80 -7.84
CA GLU A 87 -2.93 11.19 -8.20
C GLU A 87 -3.99 11.21 -9.29
N HIS A 88 -4.90 12.19 -9.25
CA HIS A 88 -6.01 12.31 -10.22
C HIS A 88 -6.95 11.07 -10.23
N THR A 89 -7.30 10.55 -9.05
CA THR A 89 -8.38 9.55 -8.93
C THR A 89 -9.73 10.23 -8.89
N ALA A 90 -10.74 9.61 -9.50
CA ALA A 90 -12.13 10.00 -9.28
C ALA A 90 -12.64 9.41 -7.95
N ASP A 91 -13.15 10.27 -7.05
CA ASP A 91 -13.75 9.85 -5.79
C ASP A 91 -15.26 9.58 -5.96
N GLU A 92 -15.67 8.32 -5.78
CA GLU A 92 -17.08 7.89 -5.86
C GLU A 92 -17.64 7.55 -4.46
N GLY A 93 -17.12 8.20 -3.40
CA GLY A 93 -17.56 8.04 -2.02
C GLY A 93 -17.05 6.76 -1.37
N LYS A 94 -17.58 5.59 -1.75
CA LYS A 94 -17.14 4.29 -1.18
C LYS A 94 -15.88 3.74 -1.84
N ARG A 95 -15.57 4.19 -3.05
CA ARG A 95 -14.42 3.74 -3.82
C ARG A 95 -13.73 4.90 -4.52
N LEU A 96 -12.45 4.69 -4.78
CA LEU A 96 -11.65 5.51 -5.67
C LEU A 96 -11.56 4.79 -7.02
N LYS A 97 -11.68 5.54 -8.10
CA LYS A 97 -11.59 5.00 -9.46
C LYS A 97 -10.37 5.57 -10.17
N LEU A 98 -9.58 4.68 -10.77
CA LEU A 98 -8.53 5.01 -11.72
C LEU A 98 -9.18 5.38 -13.05
N THR A 99 -8.80 6.56 -13.53
CA THR A 99 -9.07 7.05 -14.88
C THR A 99 -7.77 7.00 -15.70
N LYS A 100 -7.84 7.37 -16.98
CA LYS A 100 -6.67 7.33 -17.87
C LYS A 100 -5.56 8.30 -17.46
N ASP A 101 -5.93 9.39 -16.82
CA ASP A 101 -5.05 10.44 -16.29
C ASP A 101 -4.54 10.14 -14.86
N THR A 102 -5.05 9.09 -14.21
CA THR A 102 -4.55 8.70 -12.89
C THR A 102 -3.09 8.28 -12.99
N THR A 103 -2.27 8.80 -12.09
CA THR A 103 -0.88 8.37 -11.91
C THR A 103 -0.79 7.45 -10.71
N VAL A 104 -0.11 6.32 -10.89
CA VAL A 104 0.12 5.33 -9.84
C VAL A 104 1.61 5.24 -9.58
N THR A 105 2.03 5.46 -8.34
CA THR A 105 3.44 5.35 -7.95
C THR A 105 3.59 4.34 -6.82
N LYS A 106 4.42 3.32 -7.03
CA LYS A 106 4.84 2.42 -5.94
C LYS A 106 5.91 3.13 -5.12
N ILE A 107 5.64 3.31 -3.83
CA ILE A 107 6.60 3.95 -2.94
C ILE A 107 7.55 2.87 -2.44
N VAL A 108 8.82 2.98 -2.85
CA VAL A 108 9.86 2.05 -2.44
C VAL A 108 10.52 2.53 -1.15
N SER A 109 10.70 1.61 -0.22
CA SER A 109 11.48 1.85 1.00
C SER A 109 12.96 1.89 0.67
N ARG A 110 13.70 2.85 1.23
CA ARG A 110 15.16 2.82 1.19
C ARG A 110 15.66 2.05 2.42
N PHE A 111 15.89 0.75 2.28
CA PHE A 111 16.59 -0.01 3.32
C PHE A 111 18.09 -0.03 3.00
N ILE A 112 18.90 0.54 3.90
CA ILE A 112 20.32 0.22 3.99
C ILE A 112 20.43 -0.73 5.18
N LEU A 113 20.59 -2.03 4.93
CA LEU A 113 20.92 -2.97 5.98
C LEU A 113 22.40 -2.78 6.34
N THR A 114 22.72 -1.86 7.24
CA THR A 114 24.03 -1.84 7.88
C THR A 114 24.05 -2.93 8.95
N GLY A 115 24.38 -4.15 8.55
CA GLY A 115 24.64 -5.21 9.51
C GLY A 115 25.94 -4.94 10.25
N THR A 116 25.87 -4.48 11.50
CA THR A 116 27.01 -4.55 12.42
C THR A 116 26.96 -5.93 13.07
N THR A 117 27.76 -6.86 12.55
CA THR A 117 28.01 -8.14 13.20
C THR A 117 28.78 -7.88 14.50
N HIS A 118 28.06 -7.75 15.62
CA HIS A 118 28.68 -7.93 16.92
C HIS A 118 28.82 -9.42 17.18
N SER A 119 30.00 -9.95 16.84
CA SER A 119 30.45 -11.26 17.27
C SER A 119 30.65 -11.20 18.77
N ILE A 120 29.79 -11.89 19.53
CA ILE A 120 30.00 -12.15 20.94
C ILE A 120 30.77 -13.49 20.99
N TYR A 121 32.09 -13.40 21.16
CA TYR A 121 32.94 -14.45 21.71
C TYR A 121 33.78 -13.83 22.82
#